data_AF-A0A0C3FTS7-F1
#
_entry.id   AF-A0A0C3FTS7-F1
#
_cell.length_a   1.000
_cell.length_b   1.000
_cell.length_c   1.000
_cell.angle_alpha   90.00
_cell.angle_beta   90.00
_cell.angle_gamma   90.00
#
_symmetry.space_group_name_H-M   'P 1'
#
loop_
_entity.id
_entity.type
_entity.pdbx_description
1 polymer ?
#
loop_
_entity_poly.entity_id
_entity_poly.type
_entity_poly.pdbx_seq_one_letter_code
_entity_poly.pdbx_strand_id
1 'polypeptide(L)'
;MDFHPGSEGNVQNLIHPSLYPYVAGVTPLEDPSRMPTLRDGKFSTTMHSYRNTHTLESKYSWMPSIFRVSDDGKDVHISSYINGLGPRDRFPVLYRLIEKAFLVVLPHLERSLDFKYQYKERPSVLRWYERADQREDGTTRDAWEALLERQRQEKAKQLDVKLAEQEALEEEIRHEAENPSEAYQNVPTLSPFQGQELRVIVKAANYILKPGEQYNGTWHLEGMPHERIVASAIYYYDADPEIVDEGLSLRRMRDVDGDEFPNVEEVSQTQFEVMFLSEEDKLEEDYPSDWERLTPSDLEENYQSDLDSGIYPRPVFNSQFPSHVDLGTVSTAVNSAVNLAGRGTGKILSFPNWIQHKVAGVCNGAPVTDQSRSFPAQRKILCFFLVQGSEPEIRHHGLMYTGLLQTPVISTADVACQERSCNLPTLHLLLSVAFRRTIGQHLPQELSNLIVDRMDLGMSREDVEKHRRALMEDRKFGKHMGKVR
;
A
#
# COMPACT_ATOMS: atom_id res chain seq x y z
N MET A 1 5.10 12.58 20.47
CA MET A 1 4.34 13.30 19.44
C MET A 1 5.30 14.14 18.61
N ASP A 2 5.03 14.32 17.32
CA ASP A 2 5.77 15.20 16.42
C ASP A 2 4.90 15.62 15.22
N PHE A 3 5.41 16.47 14.34
CA PHE A 3 4.73 16.81 13.07
C PHE A 3 5.36 16.06 11.91
N HIS A 4 4.56 15.57 10.97
CA HIS A 4 5.02 14.79 9.83
C HIS A 4 5.92 15.65 8.92
N PRO A 5 7.10 15.16 8.50
CA PRO A 5 8.00 15.93 7.66
C PRO A 5 7.34 16.24 6.32
N GLY A 6 7.42 17.50 5.87
CA GLY A 6 6.81 17.92 4.60
C GLY A 6 5.30 18.14 4.64
N SER A 7 4.66 18.06 5.82
CA SER A 7 3.22 18.37 5.98
C SER A 7 2.92 19.85 6.29
N GLU A 8 3.94 20.71 6.35
CA GLU A 8 3.82 22.12 6.76
C GLU A 8 3.16 22.35 8.14
N GLY A 9 3.15 21.31 8.99
CA GLY A 9 2.51 21.35 10.31
C GLY A 9 1.07 20.83 10.33
N ASN A 10 0.53 20.42 9.18
CA ASN A 10 -0.86 19.99 9.06
C ASN A 10 -1.12 18.56 9.56
N VAL A 11 -0.07 17.75 9.74
CA VAL A 11 -0.19 16.36 10.20
C VAL A 11 0.65 16.17 11.46
N GLN A 12 -0.01 15.99 12.60
CA GLN A 12 0.60 15.66 13.87
C GLN A 12 0.61 14.15 14.07
N ASN A 13 1.79 13.53 14.17
CA ASN A 13 1.89 12.12 14.53
C ASN A 13 1.90 11.94 16.04
N LEU A 14 0.94 11.13 16.51
CA LEU A 14 0.88 10.67 17.89
C LEU A 14 1.75 9.42 18.06
N ILE A 15 1.62 8.47 17.14
CA ILE A 15 2.42 7.24 17.02
C ILE A 15 2.84 7.13 15.55
N HIS A 16 4.13 6.96 15.28
CA HIS A 16 4.61 6.80 13.90
C HIS A 16 5.73 5.74 13.81
N PRO A 17 5.62 4.77 12.90
CA PRO A 17 6.61 3.70 12.79
C PRO A 17 7.99 4.17 12.34
N SER A 18 8.05 5.32 11.65
CA SER A 18 9.32 5.93 11.23
C SER A 18 10.02 6.74 12.33
N LEU A 19 9.48 6.81 13.56
CA LEU A 19 10.11 7.57 14.63
C LEU A 19 11.33 6.83 15.19
N TYR A 20 11.19 5.56 15.54
CA TYR A 20 12.32 4.70 15.92
C TYR A 20 12.39 3.50 14.97
N PRO A 21 12.76 3.68 13.69
CA PRO A 21 12.91 2.56 12.78
C PRO A 21 14.09 1.68 13.20
N TYR A 22 14.12 0.44 12.75
CA TYR A 22 15.36 -0.32 12.70
C TYR A 22 16.32 0.35 11.70
N VAL A 23 17.56 0.53 12.10
CA VAL A 23 18.62 1.13 11.28
C VAL A 23 19.75 0.11 11.14
N ALA A 24 19.99 -0.36 9.91
CA ALA A 24 21.05 -1.32 9.63
C ALA A 24 22.43 -0.85 10.15
N GLY A 25 23.10 -1.73 10.90
CA GLY A 25 24.40 -1.47 11.52
C GLY A 25 24.38 -0.51 12.71
N VAL A 26 23.21 -0.04 13.15
CA VAL A 26 23.06 0.88 14.30
C VAL A 26 22.14 0.29 15.37
N THR A 27 20.98 -0.23 14.97
CA THR A 27 20.01 -0.82 15.90
C THR A 27 20.48 -2.21 16.33
N PRO A 28 20.74 -2.46 17.62
CA PRO A 28 21.13 -3.77 18.11
C PRO A 28 19.93 -4.73 18.15
N LEU A 29 20.17 -6.00 17.87
CA LEU A 29 19.22 -7.09 18.12
C LEU A 29 19.56 -7.78 19.44
N GLU A 30 18.54 -8.26 20.14
CA GLU A 30 18.71 -9.10 21.33
C GLU A 30 19.37 -10.45 20.97
N ASP A 31 18.98 -11.01 19.83
CA ASP A 31 19.56 -12.23 19.27
C ASP A 31 20.31 -11.93 17.96
N PRO A 32 21.66 -11.92 17.96
CA PRO A 32 22.46 -11.70 16.76
C PRO A 32 22.21 -12.71 15.63
N SER A 33 21.72 -13.92 15.94
CA SER A 33 21.42 -14.93 14.92
C SER A 33 20.24 -14.54 14.02
N ARG A 34 19.41 -13.58 14.48
CA ARG A 34 18.26 -13.05 13.75
C ARG A 34 18.59 -11.81 12.91
N MET A 35 19.87 -11.44 12.82
CA MET A 35 20.31 -10.34 11.97
C MET A 35 19.90 -10.57 10.52
N PRO A 36 19.29 -9.58 9.85
CA PRO A 36 18.97 -9.70 8.45
C PRO A 36 20.26 -9.76 7.62
N THR A 37 20.24 -10.52 6.54
CA THR A 37 21.30 -10.46 5.54
C THR A 37 21.09 -9.20 4.72
N LEU A 38 22.09 -8.33 4.73
CA LEU A 38 22.03 -7.03 4.07
C LEU A 38 23.03 -6.99 2.91
N ARG A 39 22.63 -6.35 1.81
CA ARG A 39 23.50 -6.04 0.67
C ARG A 39 24.02 -4.62 0.85
N ASP A 40 25.35 -4.44 0.93
CA ASP A 40 25.98 -3.13 1.13
C ASP A 40 25.41 -2.33 2.33
N GLY A 41 25.03 -3.05 3.39
CA GLY A 41 24.43 -2.46 4.60
C GLY A 41 22.97 -2.03 4.44
N LYS A 42 22.28 -2.48 3.41
CA LYS A 42 20.86 -2.19 3.15
C LYS A 42 20.03 -3.46 2.95
N PHE A 43 18.74 -3.35 3.25
CA PHE A 43 17.74 -4.28 2.75
C PHE A 43 17.66 -4.09 1.24
N SER A 44 17.64 -5.17 0.46
CA SER A 44 17.55 -5.15 -0.99
C SER A 44 16.48 -6.14 -1.42
N THR A 45 15.45 -5.64 -2.09
CA THR A 45 14.35 -6.46 -2.63
C THR A 45 14.20 -6.19 -4.11
N THR A 46 13.86 -7.21 -4.88
CA THR A 46 13.67 -7.07 -6.32
C THR A 46 12.18 -7.14 -6.62
N MET A 47 11.66 -6.10 -7.26
CA MET A 47 10.29 -6.03 -7.75
C MET A 47 10.28 -6.37 -9.23
N HIS A 48 9.49 -7.37 -9.61
CA HIS A 48 9.21 -7.73 -10.98
C HIS A 48 7.80 -7.28 -11.33
N SER A 49 7.70 -6.43 -12.35
CA SER A 49 6.45 -6.05 -13.01
C SER A 49 6.38 -6.70 -14.40
N TYR A 50 5.29 -6.48 -15.12
CA TYR A 50 5.14 -6.98 -16.49
C TYR A 50 6.20 -6.44 -17.46
N ARG A 51 6.63 -5.19 -17.27
CA ARG A 51 7.55 -4.50 -18.19
C ARG A 51 8.98 -4.44 -17.68
N ASN A 52 9.12 -4.19 -16.38
CA ASN A 52 10.41 -3.82 -15.79
C ASN A 52 10.69 -4.61 -14.50
N THR A 53 11.97 -4.73 -14.18
CA THR A 53 12.44 -5.21 -12.88
C THR A 53 13.20 -4.08 -12.19
N HIS A 54 12.82 -3.78 -10.95
CA HIS A 54 13.43 -2.72 -10.15
C HIS A 54 14.00 -3.29 -8.85
N THR A 55 15.17 -2.81 -8.45
CA THR A 55 15.73 -3.10 -7.14
C THR A 55 15.38 -1.97 -6.17
N LEU A 56 14.74 -2.33 -5.07
CA LEU A 56 14.34 -1.44 -4.00
C LEU A 56 15.26 -1.68 -2.80
N GLU A 57 16.01 -0.65 -2.44
CA GLU A 57 16.96 -0.69 -1.33
C GLU A 57 16.60 0.30 -0.23
N SER A 58 16.84 -0.07 1.02
CA SER A 58 16.69 0.84 2.16
C SER A 58 17.61 0.45 3.30
N LYS A 59 18.16 1.44 4.02
CA LYS A 59 18.85 1.19 5.30
C LYS A 59 17.87 0.91 6.45
N TYR A 60 16.59 1.23 6.25
CA TYR A 60 15.60 1.33 7.31
C TYR A 60 14.51 0.26 7.20
N SER A 61 14.03 -0.21 8.34
CA SER A 61 12.86 -1.08 8.44
C SER A 61 11.95 -0.65 9.58
N TRP A 62 10.64 -0.65 9.35
CA TRP A 62 9.63 -0.47 10.38
C TRP A 62 9.50 -1.76 11.19
N MET A 63 9.40 -1.60 12.51
CA MET A 63 9.30 -2.73 13.44
C MET A 63 7.85 -2.93 13.89
N PRO A 64 7.17 -4.02 13.48
CA PRO A 64 5.87 -4.37 14.02
C PRO A 64 5.94 -4.76 15.50
N SER A 65 4.84 -4.55 16.20
CA SER A 65 4.57 -5.11 17.52
C SER A 65 3.90 -6.48 17.41
N ILE A 66 4.05 -7.30 18.45
CA ILE A 66 3.45 -8.63 18.53
C ILE A 66 2.08 -8.51 19.20
N PHE A 67 1.03 -8.86 18.46
CA PHE A 67 -0.35 -8.94 18.92
C PHE A 67 -0.74 -10.41 19.02
N ARG A 68 -1.05 -10.88 20.23
CA ARG A 68 -1.54 -12.22 20.48
C ARG A 68 -3.07 -12.22 20.52
N VAL A 69 -3.69 -12.93 19.59
CA VAL A 69 -5.14 -13.17 19.59
C VAL A 69 -5.45 -14.31 20.56
N SER A 70 -6.51 -14.17 21.36
CA SER A 70 -6.92 -15.23 22.29
C SER A 70 -7.37 -16.49 21.53
N ASP A 71 -7.33 -17.64 22.21
CA ASP A 71 -7.72 -18.93 21.62
C ASP A 71 -9.20 -18.96 21.18
N ASP A 72 -10.05 -18.15 21.83
CA ASP A 72 -11.46 -17.97 21.46
C ASP A 72 -11.70 -16.86 20.42
N GLY A 73 -10.66 -16.09 20.06
CA GLY A 73 -10.73 -14.97 19.12
C GLY A 73 -11.48 -13.74 19.60
N LYS A 74 -11.82 -13.66 20.90
CA LYS A 74 -12.63 -12.58 21.47
C LYS A 74 -11.81 -11.48 22.15
N ASP A 75 -10.50 -11.65 22.25
CA ASP A 75 -9.61 -10.67 22.82
C ASP A 75 -8.25 -10.66 22.12
N VAL A 76 -7.54 -9.55 22.29
CA VAL A 76 -6.18 -9.38 21.79
C VAL A 76 -5.31 -8.79 22.90
N HIS A 77 -4.08 -9.27 22.98
CA HIS A 77 -3.06 -8.75 23.88
C HIS A 77 -1.81 -8.35 23.11
N ILE A 78 -1.27 -7.15 23.39
CA ILE A 78 0.00 -6.73 22.79
C ILE A 78 1.15 -7.19 23.68
N SER A 79 1.93 -8.16 23.18
CA SER A 79 3.01 -8.84 23.92
C SER A 79 4.34 -8.07 23.91
N SER A 80 4.56 -7.16 22.96
CA SER A 80 5.76 -6.34 22.86
C SER A 80 5.43 -4.84 22.88
N TYR A 81 6.43 -3.95 22.93
CA TYR A 81 6.13 -2.52 22.92
C TYR A 81 5.68 -2.03 21.52
N ILE A 82 4.89 -0.96 21.49
CA ILE A 82 4.49 -0.23 20.29
C ILE A 82 5.58 0.77 19.92
N ASN A 83 6.11 0.64 18.72
CA ASN A 83 7.12 1.55 18.22
C ASN A 83 6.60 3.01 18.19
N GLY A 84 7.36 3.94 18.74
CA GLY A 84 6.95 5.35 18.89
C GLY A 84 6.00 5.64 20.07
N LEU A 85 5.45 4.62 20.73
CA LEU A 85 4.68 4.77 22.00
C LEU A 85 5.50 4.35 23.23
N GLY A 86 6.43 3.41 23.07
CA GLY A 86 7.24 2.87 24.17
C GLY A 86 6.52 1.76 24.94
N PRO A 87 7.07 1.26 26.06
CA PRO A 87 6.59 0.07 26.76
C PRO A 87 5.18 0.23 27.36
N ARG A 88 4.48 -0.90 27.52
CA ARG A 88 3.10 -0.96 28.04
C ARG A 88 2.94 -0.25 29.38
N ASP A 89 3.89 -0.42 30.29
CA ASP A 89 3.82 0.11 31.65
C ASP A 89 3.69 1.64 31.71
N ARG A 90 4.13 2.33 30.65
CA ARG A 90 3.98 3.79 30.53
C ARG A 90 2.52 4.20 30.26
N PHE A 91 1.78 3.40 29.50
CA PHE A 91 0.42 3.72 29.04
C PHE A 91 -0.52 2.49 29.02
N PRO A 92 -0.76 1.81 30.15
CA PRO A 92 -1.47 0.52 30.16
C PRO A 92 -2.91 0.62 29.64
N VAL A 93 -3.61 1.72 29.94
CA VAL A 93 -4.98 1.97 29.48
C VAL A 93 -5.03 2.17 27.96
N LEU A 94 -4.10 2.95 27.41
CA LEU A 94 -4.03 3.21 25.96
C LEU A 94 -3.72 1.92 25.20
N TYR A 95 -2.80 1.10 25.69
CA TYR A 95 -2.55 -0.23 25.13
C TYR A 95 -3.81 -1.07 25.10
N ARG A 96 -4.59 -1.08 26.19
CA ARG A 96 -5.86 -1.81 26.22
C ARG A 96 -6.87 -1.26 25.22
N LEU A 97 -6.92 0.05 25.02
CA LEU A 97 -7.78 0.66 24.00
C LEU A 97 -7.36 0.27 22.58
N ILE A 98 -6.05 0.25 22.29
CA ILE A 98 -5.51 -0.17 20.99
C ILE A 98 -5.80 -1.65 20.73
N GLU A 99 -5.69 -2.53 21.74
CA GLU A 99 -6.09 -3.94 21.66
C GLU A 99 -7.56 -4.07 21.26
N LYS A 100 -8.46 -3.31 21.89
CA LYS A 100 -9.89 -3.33 21.58
C LYS A 100 -10.20 -2.74 20.21
N ALA A 101 -9.54 -1.65 19.82
CA ALA A 101 -9.68 -1.09 18.48
C ALA A 101 -9.21 -2.08 17.41
N PHE A 102 -8.08 -2.76 17.64
CA PHE A 102 -7.58 -3.78 16.72
C PHE A 102 -8.54 -4.96 16.60
N LEU A 103 -9.15 -5.42 17.69
CA LEU A 103 -10.15 -6.48 17.66
C LEU A 103 -11.36 -6.12 16.77
N VAL A 104 -11.79 -4.86 16.76
CA VAL A 104 -12.86 -4.37 15.86
C VAL A 104 -12.39 -4.34 14.40
N VAL A 105 -11.10 -4.02 14.18
CA VAL A 105 -10.50 -3.94 12.84
C VAL A 105 -10.18 -5.32 12.25
N LEU A 106 -9.93 -6.34 13.07
CA LEU A 106 -9.44 -7.65 12.66
C LEU A 106 -10.28 -8.31 11.55
N PRO A 107 -11.62 -8.37 11.64
CA PRO A 107 -12.45 -8.94 10.57
C PRO A 107 -12.32 -8.22 9.22
N HIS A 108 -12.04 -6.91 9.24
CA HIS A 108 -11.84 -6.13 8.02
C HIS A 108 -10.49 -6.45 7.35
N LEU A 109 -9.45 -6.69 8.16
CA LEU A 109 -8.16 -7.17 7.65
C LEU A 109 -8.28 -8.58 7.05
N GLU A 110 -9.02 -9.48 7.71
CA GLU A 110 -9.28 -10.84 7.20
C GLU A 110 -9.96 -10.83 5.83
N ARG A 111 -11.04 -10.04 5.68
CA ARG A 111 -11.72 -9.86 4.38
C ARG A 111 -10.80 -9.30 3.30
N SER A 112 -9.91 -8.37 3.69
CA SER A 112 -8.96 -7.77 2.74
C SER A 112 -7.93 -8.79 2.23
N LEU A 113 -7.62 -9.82 3.02
CA LEU A 113 -6.70 -10.91 2.64
C LEU A 113 -7.39 -12.00 1.81
N ASP A 114 -8.68 -12.28 2.06
CA ASP A 114 -9.41 -13.32 1.33
C ASP A 114 -9.81 -12.91 -0.10
N PHE A 115 -9.60 -11.64 -0.47
CA PHE A 115 -9.90 -11.15 -1.81
C PHE A 115 -9.09 -11.89 -2.89
N LYS A 116 -9.76 -12.76 -3.64
CA LYS A 116 -9.21 -13.47 -4.80
C LYS A 116 -9.82 -12.90 -6.07
N TYR A 117 -9.01 -12.18 -6.85
CA TYR A 117 -9.41 -11.77 -8.18
C TYR A 117 -9.55 -12.98 -9.10
N GLN A 118 -10.74 -13.21 -9.62
CA GLN A 118 -10.98 -14.14 -10.71
C GLN A 118 -10.99 -13.34 -12.03
N TYR A 119 -10.04 -13.63 -12.91
CA TYR A 119 -10.02 -13.01 -14.23
C TYR A 119 -11.25 -13.44 -15.03
N LYS A 120 -12.02 -12.46 -15.50
CA LYS A 120 -13.09 -12.65 -16.48
C LYS A 120 -12.67 -11.94 -17.76
N GLU A 121 -12.57 -12.70 -18.86
CA GLU A 121 -12.26 -12.13 -20.16
C GLU A 121 -13.26 -11.03 -20.52
N ARG A 122 -12.75 -9.86 -20.92
CA ARG A 122 -13.62 -8.75 -21.32
C ARG A 122 -14.35 -9.12 -22.61
N PRO A 123 -15.61 -8.70 -22.80
CA PRO A 123 -16.34 -8.92 -24.05
C PRO A 123 -15.58 -8.43 -25.30
N SER A 124 -14.74 -7.39 -25.16
CA SER A 124 -13.88 -6.91 -26.26
C SER A 124 -12.80 -7.90 -26.67
N VAL A 125 -12.26 -8.67 -25.73
CA VAL A 125 -11.24 -9.70 -25.97
C VAL A 125 -11.89 -10.92 -26.63
N LEU A 126 -13.05 -11.36 -26.15
CA LEU A 126 -13.84 -12.42 -26.79
C LEU A 126 -14.17 -12.07 -28.25
N ARG A 127 -14.64 -10.84 -28.51
CA ARG A 127 -14.86 -10.33 -29.87
C ARG A 127 -13.59 -10.26 -30.70
N TRP A 128 -12.43 -10.10 -30.08
CA TRP A 128 -11.16 -10.17 -30.80
C TRP A 128 -10.86 -11.61 -31.22
N TYR A 129 -11.06 -12.60 -30.35
CA TYR A 129 -10.87 -14.01 -30.69
C TYR A 129 -11.85 -14.51 -31.75
N GLU A 130 -13.14 -14.18 -31.63
CA GLU A 130 -14.17 -14.54 -32.63
C GLU A 130 -13.85 -14.04 -34.04
N ARG A 131 -13.07 -12.95 -34.14
CA ARG A 131 -12.70 -12.33 -35.42
C ARG A 131 -11.38 -12.84 -35.98
N ALA A 132 -10.80 -13.92 -35.45
CA ALA A 132 -9.54 -14.46 -35.96
C ALA A 132 -9.63 -14.76 -37.46
N ASP A 133 -10.57 -15.62 -37.85
CA ASP A 133 -10.71 -16.07 -39.24
C ASP A 133 -11.09 -14.92 -40.21
N GLN A 134 -11.88 -13.95 -39.74
CA GLN A 134 -12.31 -12.79 -40.54
C GLN A 134 -11.20 -11.76 -40.81
N ARG A 135 -10.07 -11.84 -40.11
CA ARG A 135 -8.92 -10.96 -40.34
C ARG A 135 -7.99 -11.49 -41.42
N GLU A 136 -8.01 -12.80 -41.68
CA GLU A 136 -7.15 -13.47 -42.66
C GLU A 136 -7.70 -13.37 -44.08
N ASP A 137 -9.02 -13.55 -44.26
CA ASP A 137 -9.64 -13.71 -45.58
C ASP A 137 -10.37 -12.46 -46.13
N GLY A 138 -10.28 -11.33 -45.43
CA GLY A 138 -11.06 -10.12 -45.75
C GLY A 138 -12.57 -10.32 -45.55
N THR A 139 -13.36 -9.25 -45.73
CA THR A 139 -14.82 -9.31 -45.54
C THR A 139 -15.57 -8.49 -46.58
N THR A 140 -16.81 -8.88 -46.90
CA THR A 140 -17.69 -8.11 -47.78
C THR A 140 -18.36 -6.97 -47.02
N ARG A 141 -18.77 -5.92 -47.73
CA ARG A 141 -19.46 -4.77 -47.13
C ARG A 141 -20.74 -5.16 -46.38
N ASP A 142 -21.56 -6.04 -46.94
CA ASP A 142 -22.82 -6.46 -46.31
C ASP A 142 -22.59 -7.28 -45.03
N ALA A 143 -21.56 -8.14 -45.03
CA ALA A 143 -21.15 -8.88 -43.84
C ALA A 143 -20.62 -7.94 -42.75
N TRP A 144 -19.91 -6.88 -43.13
CA TRP A 144 -19.44 -5.85 -42.22
C TRP A 144 -20.58 -5.01 -41.63
N GLU A 145 -21.55 -4.58 -42.44
CA GLU A 145 -22.72 -3.82 -41.97
C GLU A 145 -23.58 -4.66 -41.01
N ALA A 146 -23.80 -5.95 -41.32
CA ALA A 146 -24.50 -6.88 -40.43
C ALA A 146 -23.74 -7.09 -39.10
N LEU A 147 -22.40 -7.17 -39.14
CA LEU A 147 -21.56 -7.27 -37.94
C LEU A 147 -21.69 -6.02 -37.06
N LEU A 148 -21.63 -4.82 -37.64
CA LEU A 148 -21.77 -3.56 -36.90
C LEU A 148 -23.12 -3.47 -36.19
N GLU A 149 -24.19 -3.89 -36.86
CA GLU A 149 -25.53 -3.88 -36.27
C GLU A 149 -25.65 -4.89 -35.11
N ARG A 150 -25.10 -6.11 -35.29
CA ARG A 150 -25.00 -7.10 -34.20
C ARG A 150 -24.24 -6.53 -32.99
N GLN A 151 -23.13 -5.84 -33.22
CA GLN A 151 -22.32 -5.24 -32.16
C GLN A 151 -23.04 -4.10 -31.43
N ARG A 152 -23.82 -3.27 -32.14
CA ARG A 152 -24.64 -2.24 -31.49
C ARG A 152 -25.65 -2.87 -30.54
N GLN A 153 -26.33 -3.92 -30.98
CA GLN A 153 -27.30 -4.64 -30.16
C GLN A 153 -26.64 -5.32 -28.95
N GLU A 154 -25.50 -5.98 -29.13
CA GLU A 154 -24.71 -6.56 -28.04
C GLU A 154 -24.23 -5.50 -27.03
N LYS A 155 -23.77 -4.34 -27.52
CA LYS A 155 -23.31 -3.23 -26.67
C LYS A 155 -24.46 -2.62 -25.88
N ALA A 156 -25.65 -2.50 -26.47
CA ALA A 156 -26.86 -2.06 -25.77
C ALA A 156 -27.19 -3.01 -24.62
N LYS A 157 -27.25 -4.33 -24.89
CA LYS A 157 -27.46 -5.35 -23.84
C LYS A 157 -26.39 -5.29 -22.74
N GLN A 158 -25.12 -5.08 -23.10
CA GLN A 158 -24.04 -4.93 -22.11
C GLN A 158 -24.22 -3.68 -21.23
N LEU A 159 -24.75 -2.59 -21.79
CA LEU A 159 -25.02 -1.38 -21.03
C LEU A 159 -26.18 -1.61 -20.04
N ASP A 160 -27.25 -2.28 -20.49
CA ASP A 160 -28.39 -2.63 -19.63
C ASP A 160 -27.97 -3.51 -18.45
N VAL A 161 -27.14 -4.54 -18.71
CA VAL A 161 -26.59 -5.40 -17.65
C VAL A 161 -25.74 -4.61 -16.67
N LYS A 162 -24.85 -3.73 -17.16
CA LYS A 162 -24.01 -2.89 -16.29
C LYS A 162 -24.82 -1.92 -15.43
N LEU A 163 -25.88 -1.34 -15.99
CA LEU A 163 -26.76 -0.45 -15.26
C LEU A 163 -27.48 -1.21 -14.15
N ALA A 164 -28.02 -2.40 -14.45
CA ALA A 164 -28.66 -3.26 -13.45
C ALA A 164 -27.67 -3.73 -12.36
N GLU A 165 -26.44 -4.10 -12.72
CA GLU A 165 -25.38 -4.42 -11.75
C GLU A 165 -25.04 -3.23 -10.84
N GLN A 166 -24.98 -2.01 -11.40
CA GLN A 166 -24.73 -0.80 -10.64
C GLN A 166 -25.90 -0.47 -9.69
N GLU A 167 -27.14 -0.56 -10.17
CA GLU A 167 -28.34 -0.33 -9.37
C GLU A 167 -28.42 -1.33 -8.20
N ALA A 168 -28.13 -2.60 -8.46
CA ALA A 168 -28.09 -3.65 -7.43
C ALA A 168 -27.00 -3.38 -6.38
N LEU A 169 -25.81 -2.97 -6.80
CA LEU A 169 -24.72 -2.60 -5.89
C LEU A 169 -25.09 -1.37 -5.03
N GLU A 170 -25.70 -0.36 -5.64
CA GLU A 170 -26.17 0.83 -4.90
C GLU A 170 -27.28 0.48 -3.89
N GLU A 171 -28.15 -0.46 -4.24
CA GLU A 171 -29.17 -0.99 -3.33
C GLU A 171 -28.56 -1.81 -2.18
N GLU A 172 -27.57 -2.66 -2.45
CA GLU A 172 -26.82 -3.40 -1.44
C GLU A 172 -26.11 -2.44 -0.46
N ILE A 173 -25.41 -1.42 -0.99
CA ILE A 173 -24.76 -0.39 -0.17
C ILE A 173 -25.77 0.35 0.70
N ARG A 174 -26.95 0.71 0.16
CA ARG A 174 -28.03 1.32 0.94
C ARG A 174 -28.56 0.38 2.02
N HIS A 175 -28.78 -0.88 1.69
CA HIS A 175 -29.27 -1.88 2.62
C HIS A 175 -28.29 -2.11 3.78
N GLU A 176 -26.99 -2.24 3.51
CA GLU A 176 -25.95 -2.36 4.53
C GLU A 176 -25.88 -1.11 5.42
N ALA A 177 -26.04 0.08 4.84
CA ALA A 177 -26.08 1.34 5.57
C ALA A 177 -27.29 1.44 6.52
N GLU A 178 -28.45 0.94 6.09
CA GLU A 178 -29.68 0.93 6.88
C GLU A 178 -29.72 -0.20 7.93
N ASN A 179 -29.06 -1.33 7.65
CA ASN A 179 -29.06 -2.54 8.49
C ASN A 179 -27.65 -2.97 8.93
N PRO A 180 -26.90 -2.12 9.65
CA PRO A 180 -25.50 -2.40 9.98
C PRO A 180 -25.33 -3.68 10.80
N SER A 181 -26.31 -4.05 11.64
CA SER A 181 -26.26 -5.28 12.45
C SER A 181 -26.22 -6.57 11.62
N GLU A 182 -26.79 -6.58 10.42
CA GLU A 182 -26.79 -7.76 9.54
C GLU A 182 -25.43 -7.94 8.87
N ALA A 183 -24.76 -6.84 8.49
CA ALA A 183 -23.40 -6.87 7.95
C ALA A 183 -22.36 -7.44 8.95
N TYR A 184 -22.62 -7.30 10.26
CA TYR A 184 -21.80 -7.90 11.32
C TYR A 184 -22.16 -9.37 11.62
N GLN A 185 -23.36 -9.85 11.28
CA GLN A 185 -23.75 -11.25 11.48
C GLN A 185 -23.10 -12.20 10.46
N ASN A 186 -22.75 -11.69 9.28
CA ASN A 186 -22.05 -12.45 8.23
C ASN A 186 -20.52 -12.49 8.43
N VAL A 187 -20.00 -11.99 9.57
CA VAL A 187 -18.59 -12.18 9.93
C VAL A 187 -18.39 -13.65 10.34
N PRO A 188 -17.40 -14.37 9.80
CA PRO A 188 -17.09 -15.73 10.22
C PRO A 188 -17.01 -15.83 11.74
N THR A 189 -17.71 -16.79 12.34
CA THR A 189 -17.79 -16.94 13.80
C THR A 189 -16.43 -17.26 14.44
N LEU A 190 -15.47 -17.73 13.63
CA LEU A 190 -14.10 -18.04 14.04
C LEU A 190 -13.13 -17.30 13.14
N SER A 191 -12.29 -16.46 13.75
CA SER A 191 -11.19 -15.77 13.07
C SER A 191 -10.11 -16.79 12.69
N PRO A 192 -9.55 -16.75 11.47
CA PRO A 192 -8.40 -17.57 11.09
C PRO A 192 -7.16 -17.29 11.95
N PHE A 193 -7.13 -16.18 12.70
CA PHE A 193 -6.02 -15.77 13.55
C PHE A 193 -6.18 -16.18 15.02
N GLN A 194 -7.20 -16.97 15.37
CA GLN A 194 -7.40 -17.48 16.73
C GLN A 194 -6.15 -18.19 17.27
N GLY A 195 -5.75 -17.81 18.49
CA GLY A 195 -4.55 -18.36 19.15
C GLY A 195 -3.21 -17.99 18.48
N GLN A 196 -3.20 -17.13 17.45
CA GLN A 196 -1.99 -16.76 16.73
C GLN A 196 -1.35 -15.48 17.27
N GLU A 197 -0.06 -15.35 17.00
CA GLU A 197 0.70 -14.12 17.21
C GLU A 197 0.90 -13.40 15.87
N LEU A 198 0.30 -12.22 15.78
CA LEU A 198 0.33 -11.36 14.61
C LEU A 198 1.39 -10.28 14.77
N ARG A 199 2.03 -9.92 13.66
CA ARG A 199 2.92 -8.76 13.60
C ARG A 199 2.11 -7.59 13.05
N VAL A 200 1.98 -6.51 13.82
CA VAL A 200 1.18 -5.36 13.41
C VAL A 200 1.93 -4.07 13.71
N ILE A 201 1.98 -3.17 12.73
CA ILE A 201 2.50 -1.83 12.90
C ILE A 201 1.33 -0.90 13.24
N VAL A 202 1.51 -0.05 14.25
CA VAL A 202 0.51 0.93 14.68
C VAL A 202 0.97 2.33 14.28
N LYS A 203 0.06 3.12 13.72
CA LYS A 203 0.27 4.54 13.40
C LYS A 203 -0.95 5.32 13.86
N ALA A 204 -0.76 6.48 14.45
CA ALA A 204 -1.85 7.35 14.87
C ALA A 204 -1.48 8.79 14.56
N ALA A 205 -2.37 9.51 13.90
CA ALA A 205 -2.13 10.88 13.47
C ALA A 205 -3.39 11.73 13.53
N ASN A 206 -3.19 13.03 13.78
CA ASN A 206 -4.20 14.06 13.67
C ASN A 206 -3.86 14.95 12.48
N TYR A 207 -4.81 15.16 11.59
CA TYR A 207 -4.79 16.26 10.63
C TYR A 207 -5.30 17.48 11.36
N ILE A 208 -4.55 18.58 11.38
CA ILE A 208 -4.89 19.84 12.05
C ILE A 208 -4.80 20.92 10.98
N LEU A 209 -5.94 21.49 10.61
CA LEU A 209 -6.05 22.43 9.48
C LEU A 209 -6.67 23.73 9.97
N LYS A 210 -5.95 24.84 9.79
CA LYS A 210 -6.53 26.17 10.00
C LYS A 210 -7.55 26.48 8.90
N PRO A 211 -8.50 27.40 9.13
CA PRO A 211 -9.44 27.83 8.09
C PRO A 211 -8.73 28.24 6.80
N GLY A 212 -9.17 27.64 5.69
CA GLY A 212 -8.58 27.83 4.36
C GLY A 212 -7.33 26.99 4.06
N GLU A 213 -6.74 26.27 5.03
CA GLU A 213 -5.67 25.31 4.76
C GLU A 213 -6.23 24.02 4.14
N GLN A 214 -5.49 23.47 3.18
CA GLN A 214 -5.76 22.20 2.52
C GLN A 214 -4.54 21.30 2.60
N TYR A 215 -4.77 20.00 2.72
CA TYR A 215 -3.73 18.98 2.66
C TYR A 215 -4.08 17.92 1.62
N ASN A 216 -3.12 17.64 0.74
CA ASN A 216 -3.20 16.57 -0.26
C ASN A 216 -2.08 15.56 0.00
N GLY A 217 -2.39 14.27 -0.09
CA GLY A 217 -1.42 13.21 0.06
C GLY A 217 -0.67 12.91 -1.25
N THR A 218 0.45 12.21 -1.13
CA THR A 218 1.17 11.63 -2.27
C THR A 218 0.78 10.16 -2.45
N TRP A 219 0.86 9.65 -3.68
CA TRP A 219 0.66 8.23 -3.95
C TRP A 219 1.77 7.39 -3.35
N HIS A 220 1.41 6.41 -2.52
CA HIS A 220 2.37 5.50 -1.89
C HIS A 220 1.75 4.14 -1.54
N LEU A 221 2.61 3.15 -1.32
CA LEU A 221 2.30 1.94 -0.57
C LEU A 221 2.73 2.14 0.89
N GLU A 222 2.11 1.43 1.83
CA GLU A 222 2.60 1.45 3.21
C GLU A 222 3.86 0.59 3.30
N GLY A 223 4.94 1.20 3.78
CA GLY A 223 6.22 0.54 3.96
C GLY A 223 6.96 0.17 2.67
N MET A 224 7.98 -0.66 2.84
CA MET A 224 8.81 -1.25 1.78
C MET A 224 8.61 -2.77 1.72
N PRO A 225 8.92 -3.44 0.60
CA PRO A 225 8.61 -4.88 0.45
C PRO A 225 9.23 -5.79 1.52
N HIS A 226 10.44 -5.47 2.01
CA HIS A 226 11.10 -6.24 3.09
C HIS A 226 10.39 -6.14 4.45
N GLU A 227 9.48 -5.18 4.62
CA GLU A 227 8.64 -5.03 5.82
C GLU A 227 7.40 -5.92 5.76
N ARG A 228 7.08 -6.47 4.57
CA ARG A 228 6.05 -7.49 4.34
C ARG A 228 4.66 -7.12 4.90
N ILE A 229 4.29 -5.85 4.79
CA ILE A 229 2.94 -5.39 5.08
C ILE A 229 2.02 -5.95 3.99
N VAL A 230 1.01 -6.72 4.38
CA VAL A 230 0.08 -7.41 3.47
C VAL A 230 -1.28 -6.72 3.40
N ALA A 231 -1.70 -6.09 4.49
CA ALA A 231 -2.99 -5.40 4.56
C ALA A 231 -2.89 -4.18 5.48
N SER A 232 -3.68 -3.17 5.15
CA SER A 232 -3.74 -1.90 5.85
C SER A 232 -5.17 -1.63 6.26
N ALA A 233 -5.36 -1.11 7.47
CA ALA A 233 -6.64 -0.62 7.95
C ALA A 233 -6.46 0.78 8.56
N ILE A 234 -7.37 1.68 8.22
CA ILE A 234 -7.41 3.06 8.71
C ILE A 234 -8.76 3.30 9.37
N TYR A 235 -8.73 3.60 10.66
CA TYR A 235 -9.89 3.96 11.44
C TYR A 235 -9.96 5.47 11.63
N TYR A 236 -10.93 6.10 10.97
CA TYR A 236 -11.30 7.50 11.11
C TYR A 236 -12.31 7.62 12.24
N TYR A 237 -11.83 7.91 13.44
CA TYR A 237 -12.65 7.79 14.65
C TYR A 237 -13.27 9.12 15.11
N ASP A 238 -12.74 10.25 14.65
CA ASP A 238 -13.21 11.58 15.05
C ASP A 238 -12.84 12.61 13.99
N ALA A 239 -13.76 13.51 13.67
CA ALA A 239 -13.54 14.60 12.72
C ALA A 239 -14.47 15.77 13.05
N ASP A 240 -13.89 16.97 13.12
CA ASP A 240 -14.65 18.20 13.35
C ASP A 240 -15.60 18.47 12.16
N PRO A 241 -16.79 19.05 12.39
CA PRO A 241 -17.78 19.33 11.33
C PRO A 241 -17.26 20.22 10.19
N GLU A 242 -16.26 21.06 10.46
CA GLU A 242 -15.65 21.97 9.50
C GLU A 242 -14.70 21.28 8.51
N ILE A 243 -14.36 20.01 8.76
CA ILE A 243 -13.52 19.22 7.84
C ILE A 243 -14.33 18.84 6.61
N VAL A 244 -13.86 19.29 5.45
CA VAL A 244 -14.32 18.82 4.14
C VAL A 244 -13.33 17.79 3.63
N ASP A 245 -13.81 16.59 3.35
CA ASP A 245 -13.00 15.42 3.05
C ASP A 245 -13.35 14.83 1.67
N GLU A 246 -12.39 14.88 0.75
CA GLU A 246 -12.55 14.34 -0.61
C GLU A 246 -12.33 12.83 -0.65
N GLY A 247 -11.86 12.21 0.44
CA GLY A 247 -11.72 10.76 0.55
C GLY A 247 -10.29 10.23 0.43
N LEU A 248 -10.20 8.90 0.39
CA LEU A 248 -8.99 8.14 0.13
C LEU A 248 -9.04 7.61 -1.31
N SER A 249 -8.15 8.11 -2.18
CA SER A 249 -8.01 7.60 -3.54
C SER A 249 -7.18 6.33 -3.54
N LEU A 250 -7.61 5.34 -4.32
CA LEU A 250 -6.98 4.03 -4.47
C LEU A 250 -6.66 3.80 -5.95
N ARG A 251 -5.48 3.25 -6.22
CA ARG A 251 -5.08 2.82 -7.56
C ARG A 251 -4.17 1.61 -7.49
N ARG A 252 -4.10 0.85 -8.59
CA ARG A 252 -3.06 -0.17 -8.69
C ARG A 252 -1.68 0.48 -8.64
N MET A 253 -0.71 -0.23 -8.04
CA MET A 253 0.67 0.23 -8.01
C MET A 253 1.18 0.47 -9.44
N ARG A 254 1.63 1.71 -9.68
CA ARG A 254 2.24 2.17 -10.93
C ARG A 254 3.73 2.36 -10.72
N ASP A 255 4.52 1.88 -11.67
CA ASP A 255 5.94 2.15 -11.73
C ASP A 255 6.23 3.51 -12.38
N VAL A 256 7.26 4.21 -11.90
CA VAL A 256 7.57 5.60 -12.28
C VAL A 256 8.07 5.70 -13.72
N ASP A 257 8.79 4.67 -14.20
CA ASP A 257 9.48 4.72 -15.50
C ASP A 257 8.66 4.12 -16.65
N GLY A 258 7.51 3.47 -16.41
CA GLY A 258 6.85 2.66 -17.44
C GLY A 258 5.32 2.58 -17.43
N ASP A 259 4.66 3.08 -16.39
CA ASP A 259 3.19 3.00 -16.25
C ASP A 259 2.47 4.37 -16.32
N GLU A 260 3.21 5.48 -16.47
CA GLU A 260 2.66 6.75 -16.94
C GLU A 260 2.50 6.72 -18.47
N PHE A 261 1.69 5.80 -19.01
CA PHE A 261 1.23 5.96 -20.39
C PHE A 261 0.20 7.11 -20.44
N PRO A 262 0.21 7.91 -21.52
CA PRO A 262 -0.52 9.17 -21.61
C PRO A 262 -2.01 8.92 -21.43
N ASN A 263 -2.70 9.92 -20.87
CA ASN A 263 -4.15 10.03 -20.95
C ASN A 263 -4.63 9.54 -22.32
N VAL A 264 -5.69 8.73 -22.34
CA VAL A 264 -6.31 8.16 -23.55
C VAL A 264 -6.78 9.24 -24.56
N GLU A 265 -6.58 10.51 -24.24
CA GLU A 265 -6.88 11.67 -25.07
C GLU A 265 -5.90 11.87 -26.26
N GLU A 266 -4.70 11.28 -26.27
CA GLU A 266 -3.69 11.60 -27.31
C GLU A 266 -3.53 10.58 -28.44
N VAL A 267 -4.22 9.42 -28.41
CA VAL A 267 -4.23 8.52 -29.58
C VAL A 267 -5.50 8.74 -30.37
N SER A 268 -5.45 9.76 -31.23
CA SER A 268 -6.33 9.87 -32.39
C SER A 268 -6.14 8.63 -33.27
N GLN A 269 -6.94 7.58 -33.06
CA GLN A 269 -7.03 6.45 -33.98
C GLN A 269 -7.77 6.90 -35.26
N THR A 270 -7.18 7.83 -36.01
CA THR A 270 -7.74 8.38 -37.25
C THR A 270 -7.43 7.55 -38.48
N GLN A 271 -6.67 6.46 -38.35
CA GLN A 271 -6.38 5.55 -39.46
C GLN A 271 -6.67 4.12 -39.04
N PHE A 272 -7.93 3.73 -39.16
CA PHE A 272 -8.34 2.33 -39.29
C PHE A 272 -8.84 2.17 -40.72
N GLU A 273 -7.99 1.67 -41.61
CA GLU A 273 -8.36 1.42 -43.00
C GLU A 273 -8.96 0.02 -43.09
N VAL A 274 -10.23 -0.06 -43.49
CA VAL A 274 -10.93 -1.34 -43.74
C VAL A 274 -10.80 -1.62 -45.23
N MET A 275 -10.04 -2.65 -45.59
CA MET A 275 -9.94 -3.15 -46.96
C MET A 275 -11.18 -4.00 -47.27
N PHE A 276 -12.04 -3.51 -48.16
CA PHE A 276 -13.17 -4.29 -48.67
C PHE A 276 -12.74 -4.97 -49.96
N LEU A 277 -12.86 -6.30 -50.02
CA LEU A 277 -12.66 -7.03 -51.27
C LEU A 277 -13.96 -6.97 -52.07
N SER A 278 -13.88 -6.57 -53.35
CA SER A 278 -14.98 -6.77 -54.29
C SER A 278 -14.97 -8.22 -54.81
N GLU A 279 -16.10 -8.74 -55.30
CA GLU A 279 -16.13 -10.08 -55.91
C GLU A 279 -15.25 -10.19 -57.17
N GLU A 280 -14.83 -9.06 -57.74
CA GLU A 280 -13.95 -8.99 -58.92
C GLU A 280 -12.45 -9.06 -58.56
N ASP A 281 -12.06 -8.81 -57.31
CA ASP A 281 -10.65 -8.82 -56.85
C ASP A 281 -10.10 -10.23 -56.57
N LYS A 282 -10.86 -11.29 -56.91
CA LYS A 282 -10.44 -12.70 -56.77
C LYS A 282 -9.64 -13.24 -57.96
N LEU A 283 -9.27 -12.40 -58.92
CA LEU A 283 -8.51 -12.82 -60.10
C LEU A 283 -7.03 -12.43 -59.96
N GLU A 284 -6.25 -13.42 -59.52
CA GLU A 284 -4.88 -13.73 -59.96
C GLU A 284 -3.88 -12.55 -60.02
N GLU A 285 -3.14 -12.31 -58.93
CA GLU A 285 -1.85 -11.61 -59.00
C GLU A 285 -0.70 -12.57 -58.61
N ASP A 286 -0.01 -13.04 -59.64
CA ASP A 286 1.32 -13.66 -59.59
C ASP A 286 2.31 -12.73 -58.85
N TYR A 287 2.77 -13.14 -57.68
CA TYR A 287 3.88 -12.46 -57.00
C TYR A 287 5.23 -12.84 -57.64
N PRO A 288 6.09 -11.86 -58.01
CA PRO A 288 7.42 -12.13 -58.55
C PRO A 288 8.35 -12.80 -57.51
N SER A 289 8.98 -13.89 -57.92
CA SER A 289 9.81 -14.80 -57.13
C SER A 289 11.23 -14.31 -56.79
N ASP A 290 11.42 -13.05 -56.41
CA ASP A 290 12.77 -12.43 -56.27
C ASP A 290 13.17 -11.99 -54.84
N TRP A 291 12.59 -12.60 -53.80
CA TRP A 291 13.00 -12.37 -52.40
C TRP A 291 13.96 -13.43 -51.83
N GLU A 292 14.61 -14.23 -52.68
CA GLU A 292 15.71 -15.13 -52.26
C GLU A 292 17.08 -14.52 -52.56
N ARG A 293 17.69 -13.85 -51.57
CA ARG A 293 19.11 -14.00 -51.17
C ARG A 293 19.51 -12.95 -50.13
N LEU A 294 19.36 -13.31 -48.86
CA LEU A 294 20.24 -12.81 -47.79
C LEU A 294 20.85 -14.04 -47.13
N THR A 295 22.18 -14.06 -47.01
CA THR A 295 22.92 -15.20 -46.46
C THR A 295 22.84 -15.24 -44.94
N PRO A 296 22.84 -16.44 -44.31
CA PRO A 296 22.60 -16.61 -42.86
C PRO A 296 23.60 -15.94 -41.90
N SER A 297 24.69 -15.32 -42.38
CA SER A 297 25.72 -14.69 -41.54
C SER A 297 25.46 -13.22 -41.18
N ASP A 298 24.46 -12.58 -41.79
CA ASP A 298 24.19 -11.14 -41.60
C ASP A 298 23.10 -10.85 -40.55
N LEU A 299 22.61 -11.89 -39.84
CA LEU A 299 21.47 -11.81 -38.91
C LEU A 299 21.82 -11.94 -37.42
N GLU A 300 23.10 -12.01 -37.04
CA GLU A 300 23.49 -12.31 -35.65
C GLU A 300 23.72 -11.12 -34.71
N GLU A 301 23.66 -9.86 -35.16
CA GLU A 301 23.84 -8.71 -34.25
C GLU A 301 22.78 -7.62 -34.48
N ASN A 302 21.99 -7.35 -33.43
CA ASN A 302 20.92 -6.36 -33.34
C ASN A 302 19.59 -6.72 -34.00
N TYR A 303 18.85 -7.65 -33.40
CA TYR A 303 17.44 -7.47 -33.01
C TYR A 303 16.98 -8.82 -32.45
N GLN A 304 17.13 -8.99 -31.14
CA GLN A 304 16.65 -10.19 -30.45
C GLN A 304 15.12 -10.11 -30.35
N SER A 305 14.49 -10.55 -31.43
CA SER A 305 13.21 -11.26 -31.53
C SER A 305 11.97 -10.63 -30.86
N ASP A 306 11.35 -9.67 -31.56
CA ASP A 306 9.90 -9.41 -31.48
C ASP A 306 9.08 -10.30 -32.46
N LEU A 307 9.72 -11.29 -33.11
CA LEU A 307 9.15 -11.97 -34.28
C LEU A 307 8.92 -13.48 -34.14
N ASP A 308 9.22 -14.11 -33.01
CA ASP A 308 9.17 -15.59 -32.92
C ASP A 308 7.89 -16.17 -32.30
N SER A 309 6.71 -15.58 -32.57
CA SER A 309 5.46 -16.38 -32.53
C SER A 309 4.28 -15.76 -33.30
N GLY A 310 4.18 -16.07 -34.61
CA GLY A 310 2.91 -16.28 -35.32
C GLY A 310 1.83 -15.19 -35.26
N ILE A 311 1.86 -14.32 -36.27
CA ILE A 311 0.72 -13.80 -37.06
C ILE A 311 -0.61 -13.69 -36.28
N TYR A 312 -0.68 -12.72 -35.38
CA TYR A 312 -1.80 -11.85 -35.00
C TYR A 312 -1.31 -11.04 -33.79
N PRO A 313 -1.64 -9.75 -33.65
CA PRO A 313 -1.37 -9.03 -32.41
C PRO A 313 -2.18 -9.69 -31.29
N ARG A 314 -1.59 -10.65 -30.58
CA ARG A 314 -2.26 -11.35 -29.47
C ARG A 314 -2.84 -10.28 -28.54
N PRO A 315 -4.09 -10.40 -28.08
CA PRO A 315 -4.59 -9.54 -27.04
C PRO A 315 -3.62 -9.71 -25.87
N VAL A 316 -3.07 -8.59 -25.41
CA VAL A 316 -2.27 -8.57 -24.19
C VAL A 316 -3.17 -9.14 -23.11
N PHE A 317 -2.88 -10.37 -22.66
CA PHE A 317 -3.66 -11.05 -21.64
C PHE A 317 -3.62 -10.20 -20.37
N ASN A 318 -4.69 -9.45 -20.13
CA ASN A 318 -4.93 -8.70 -18.91
C ASN A 318 -5.59 -9.59 -17.87
N SER A 319 -4.98 -10.77 -17.63
CA SER A 319 -5.35 -11.73 -16.58
C SER A 319 -5.32 -11.12 -15.16
N GLN A 320 -4.97 -9.84 -15.06
CA GLN A 320 -4.87 -9.01 -13.87
C GLN A 320 -5.38 -7.60 -14.21
N PHE A 321 -5.93 -6.86 -13.23
CA PHE A 321 -6.36 -5.47 -13.39
C PHE A 321 -5.33 -4.63 -14.17
N PRO A 322 -5.67 -3.84 -15.19
CA PRO A 322 -4.67 -3.04 -15.91
C PRO A 322 -3.79 -2.19 -14.95
N SER A 323 -2.49 -2.03 -15.24
CA SER A 323 -1.55 -1.31 -14.36
C SER A 323 -1.96 0.14 -14.11
N HIS A 324 -2.69 0.75 -15.04
CA HIS A 324 -3.21 2.12 -14.98
C HIS A 324 -4.63 2.23 -14.39
N VAL A 325 -5.19 1.16 -13.79
CA VAL A 325 -6.54 1.25 -13.19
C VAL A 325 -6.51 2.12 -11.94
N ASP A 326 -7.25 3.21 -12.01
CA ASP A 326 -7.74 3.91 -10.83
C ASP A 326 -8.94 3.15 -10.28
N LEU A 327 -8.86 2.79 -9.01
CA LEU A 327 -9.92 2.06 -8.30
C LEU A 327 -10.97 3.03 -7.72
N GLY A 328 -10.76 4.34 -7.90
CA GLY A 328 -11.65 5.40 -7.45
C GLY A 328 -11.26 5.99 -6.10
N THR A 329 -12.15 6.81 -5.57
CA THR A 329 -11.97 7.51 -4.29
C THR A 329 -13.10 7.14 -3.35
N VAL A 330 -12.77 6.66 -2.16
CA VAL A 330 -13.74 6.28 -1.14
C VAL A 330 -13.87 7.42 -0.13
N SER A 331 -15.10 7.88 0.11
CA SER A 331 -15.35 8.92 1.12
C SER A 331 -14.88 8.47 2.51
N THR A 332 -14.15 9.33 3.22
CA THR A 332 -13.66 9.10 4.59
C THR A 332 -14.41 9.93 5.64
N ALA A 333 -15.46 10.64 5.22
CA ALA A 333 -16.25 11.49 6.10
C ALA A 333 -16.94 10.67 7.20
N VAL A 334 -16.65 11.04 8.45
CA VAL A 334 -17.25 10.44 9.66
C VAL A 334 -18.67 10.97 9.90
N ASN A 335 -19.06 12.08 9.27
CA ASN A 335 -20.38 12.71 9.40
C ASN A 335 -21.29 12.52 8.17
N SER A 336 -20.98 11.55 7.28
CA SER A 336 -21.82 11.24 6.13
C SER A 336 -23.21 10.74 6.56
N ALA A 337 -24.23 10.94 5.71
CA ALA A 337 -25.60 10.48 5.95
C ALA A 337 -25.68 8.97 6.29
N VAL A 338 -24.72 8.15 5.87
CA VAL A 338 -24.63 6.72 6.26
C VAL A 338 -24.45 6.52 7.79
N ASN A 339 -24.00 7.53 8.53
CA ASN A 339 -23.93 7.54 10.00
C ASN A 339 -25.22 8.03 10.69
N LEU A 340 -26.37 8.00 9.98
CA LEU A 340 -27.71 8.46 10.39
C LEU A 340 -28.25 7.90 11.72
N ALA A 341 -27.58 6.92 12.36
CA ALA A 341 -27.98 6.39 13.66
C ALA A 341 -27.44 7.19 14.88
N GLY A 342 -26.72 8.31 14.68
CA GLY A 342 -26.33 9.22 15.78
C GLY A 342 -25.36 8.61 16.82
N ARG A 343 -24.68 7.50 16.49
CA ARG A 343 -23.82 6.76 17.44
C ARG A 343 -22.33 7.10 17.37
N GLY A 344 -21.89 8.00 16.48
CA GLY A 344 -20.53 8.57 16.50
C GLY A 344 -19.38 7.55 16.48
N THR A 345 -19.56 6.38 15.85
CA THR A 345 -18.63 5.24 15.98
C THR A 345 -17.42 5.26 15.02
N GLY A 346 -17.27 6.30 14.20
CA GLY A 346 -16.18 6.40 13.22
C GLY A 346 -16.39 5.57 11.95
N LYS A 347 -15.38 5.54 11.06
CA LYS A 347 -15.36 4.76 9.81
C LYS A 347 -14.05 3.99 9.66
N ILE A 348 -14.12 2.71 9.29
CA ILE A 348 -12.95 1.87 9.01
C ILE A 348 -12.84 1.64 7.51
N LEU A 349 -11.66 1.88 6.95
CA LEU A 349 -11.29 1.47 5.60
C LEU A 349 -10.17 0.45 5.68
N SER A 350 -10.33 -0.71 5.05
CA SER A 350 -9.30 -1.73 4.94
C SER A 350 -9.03 -2.09 3.48
N PHE A 351 -7.78 -2.32 3.14
CA PHE A 351 -7.37 -2.67 1.79
C PHE A 351 -6.05 -3.46 1.80
N PRO A 352 -5.82 -4.32 0.80
CA PRO A 352 -4.55 -5.03 0.69
C PRO A 352 -3.42 -4.07 0.28
N ASN A 353 -2.20 -4.31 0.78
CA ASN A 353 -1.08 -3.38 0.63
C ASN A 353 -0.35 -3.49 -0.73
N TRP A 354 -0.96 -4.09 -1.75
CA TRP A 354 -0.53 -3.99 -3.15
C TRP A 354 -1.21 -2.82 -3.89
N ILE A 355 -2.16 -2.13 -3.23
CA ILE A 355 -2.88 -0.96 -3.75
C ILE A 355 -2.17 0.32 -3.27
N GLN A 356 -1.81 1.19 -4.21
CA GLN A 356 -1.35 2.54 -3.89
C GLN A 356 -2.53 3.40 -3.44
N HIS A 357 -2.27 4.24 -2.46
CA HIS A 357 -3.28 5.14 -1.94
C HIS A 357 -2.73 6.56 -1.74
N LYS A 358 -3.64 7.55 -1.73
CA LYS A 358 -3.35 8.91 -1.31
C LYS A 358 -4.58 9.53 -0.65
N VAL A 359 -4.35 10.48 0.24
CA VAL A 359 -5.41 11.41 0.68
C VAL A 359 -5.76 12.29 -0.52
N ALA A 360 -6.98 12.19 -1.03
CA ALA A 360 -7.42 12.90 -2.24
C ALA A 360 -7.35 14.42 -2.02
N GLY A 361 -7.90 14.85 -0.88
CA GLY A 361 -7.83 16.20 -0.35
C GLY A 361 -8.60 16.29 0.96
N VAL A 362 -8.09 17.07 1.91
CA VAL A 362 -8.80 17.43 3.13
C VAL A 362 -8.57 18.90 3.41
N CYS A 363 -9.63 19.66 3.65
CA CYS A 363 -9.53 21.09 3.95
C CYS A 363 -10.46 21.50 5.10
N ASN A 364 -10.15 22.65 5.69
CA ASN A 364 -11.04 23.31 6.62
C ASN A 364 -11.95 24.28 5.83
N GLY A 365 -13.24 23.93 5.74
CA GLY A 365 -14.24 24.69 4.99
C GLY A 365 -14.72 25.98 5.67
N ALA A 366 -14.23 26.29 6.88
CA ALA A 366 -14.60 27.50 7.59
C ALA A 366 -14.10 28.77 6.86
N PRO A 367 -14.88 29.86 6.82
CA PRO A 367 -14.47 31.10 6.18
C PRO A 367 -13.30 31.77 6.92
N VAL A 368 -12.38 32.35 6.16
CA VAL A 368 -11.14 32.99 6.65
C VAL A 368 -11.40 34.37 7.32
N THR A 369 -12.66 34.69 7.64
CA THR A 369 -13.08 36.07 7.94
C THR A 369 -12.81 36.57 9.36
N ASP A 370 -12.36 35.72 10.29
CA ASP A 370 -12.05 36.19 11.66
C ASP A 370 -10.87 35.43 12.30
N GLN A 371 -9.66 35.94 12.06
CA GLN A 371 -8.41 35.41 12.61
C GLN A 371 -8.38 35.42 14.15
N SER A 372 -9.32 36.12 14.82
CA SER A 372 -9.39 36.21 16.28
C SER A 372 -10.18 35.09 16.95
N ARG A 373 -10.95 34.29 16.19
CA ARG A 373 -11.79 33.17 16.69
C ARG A 373 -11.62 31.85 15.92
N SER A 374 -10.69 31.80 14.98
CA SER A 374 -10.45 30.66 14.10
C SER A 374 -9.72 29.54 14.85
N PHE A 375 -10.45 28.57 15.39
CA PHE A 375 -9.86 27.33 15.89
C PHE A 375 -9.53 26.39 14.72
N PRO A 376 -8.38 25.70 14.74
CA PRO A 376 -8.07 24.70 13.73
C PRO A 376 -9.06 23.54 13.83
N ALA A 377 -9.52 23.06 12.68
CA ALA A 377 -10.34 21.86 12.59
C ALA A 377 -9.44 20.63 12.54
N GLN A 378 -9.88 19.53 13.13
CA GLN A 378 -9.10 18.31 13.21
C GLN A 378 -9.83 17.08 12.65
N ARG A 379 -9.04 16.15 12.09
CA ARG A 379 -9.46 14.79 11.75
C ARG A 379 -8.46 13.80 12.34
N LYS A 380 -8.93 12.79 13.05
CA LYS A 380 -8.08 11.84 13.77
C LYS A 380 -8.17 10.45 13.18
N ILE A 381 -7.00 9.81 13.04
CA ILE A 381 -6.89 8.47 12.48
C ILE A 381 -6.04 7.55 13.36
N LEU A 382 -6.41 6.27 13.36
CA LEU A 382 -5.62 5.16 13.89
C LEU A 382 -5.47 4.11 12.79
N CYS A 383 -4.25 3.75 12.45
CA CYS A 383 -3.95 2.77 11.42
C CYS A 383 -3.30 1.52 12.01
N PHE A 384 -3.64 0.39 11.42
CA PHE A 384 -3.02 -0.91 11.65
C PHE A 384 -2.52 -1.46 10.32
N PHE A 385 -1.24 -1.84 10.28
CA PHE A 385 -0.64 -2.48 9.12
C PHE A 385 -0.25 -3.90 9.51
N LEU A 386 -0.95 -4.87 8.95
CA LEU A 386 -0.71 -6.28 9.21
C LEU A 386 0.51 -6.75 8.42
N VAL A 387 1.45 -7.35 9.12
CA VAL A 387 2.70 -7.88 8.58
C VAL A 387 2.69 -9.39 8.63
N GLN A 388 2.95 -10.05 7.50
CA GLN A 388 3.00 -11.50 7.41
C GLN A 388 4.43 -11.97 7.15
N GLY A 389 4.85 -13.03 7.84
CA GLY A 389 6.23 -13.52 7.80
C GLY A 389 6.27 -15.00 7.41
N SER A 390 7.09 -15.32 6.40
CA SER A 390 7.74 -16.62 6.11
C SER A 390 7.82 -16.90 4.60
N GLU A 391 6.95 -16.29 3.78
CA GLU A 391 6.95 -16.59 2.35
C GLU A 391 8.23 -16.12 1.65
N PRO A 392 8.76 -16.90 0.69
CA PRO A 392 9.98 -16.56 -0.02
C PRO A 392 9.81 -15.39 -1.00
N GLU A 393 8.59 -15.18 -1.46
CA GLU A 393 8.19 -14.19 -2.45
C GLU A 393 6.78 -13.69 -2.12
N ILE A 394 6.45 -12.49 -2.59
CA ILE A 394 5.10 -11.93 -2.47
C ILE A 394 4.57 -11.72 -3.89
N ARG A 395 3.42 -12.32 -4.23
CA ARG A 395 2.79 -12.21 -5.55
C ARG A 395 1.43 -11.53 -5.45
N HIS A 396 1.27 -10.39 -6.11
CA HIS A 396 0.01 -9.66 -6.17
C HIS A 396 -0.28 -9.17 -7.58
N HIS A 397 -1.29 -9.74 -8.22
CA HIS A 397 -1.87 -9.26 -9.48
C HIS A 397 -0.85 -8.83 -10.54
N GLY A 398 0.31 -9.50 -10.69
CA GLY A 398 1.33 -9.14 -11.69
C GLY A 398 2.52 -8.37 -11.18
N LEU A 399 2.57 -8.15 -9.87
CA LEU A 399 3.76 -7.74 -9.14
C LEU A 399 4.28 -8.93 -8.37
N MET A 400 5.58 -9.17 -8.47
CA MET A 400 6.27 -10.19 -7.70
C MET A 400 7.47 -9.56 -7.00
N TYR A 401 7.56 -9.73 -5.69
CA TYR A 401 8.71 -9.31 -4.91
C TYR A 401 9.56 -10.53 -4.52
N THR A 402 10.85 -10.48 -4.81
CA THR A 402 11.83 -11.52 -4.48
C THR A 402 12.98 -10.94 -3.63
N GLY A 403 13.84 -11.81 -3.11
CA GLY A 403 14.92 -11.43 -2.17
C GLY A 403 14.49 -11.34 -0.70
N LEU A 404 13.27 -11.81 -0.38
CA LEU A 404 12.70 -11.70 0.96
C LEU A 404 13.18 -12.79 1.92
N LEU A 405 13.57 -13.98 1.43
CA LEU A 405 14.04 -15.11 2.26
C LEU A 405 15.19 -14.74 3.22
N GLN A 406 16.04 -13.81 2.80
CA GLN A 406 17.26 -13.43 3.52
C GLN A 406 17.04 -12.26 4.48
N THR A 407 15.81 -11.73 4.54
CA THR A 407 15.43 -10.56 5.34
C THR A 407 14.24 -10.91 6.24
N PRO A 408 14.48 -11.52 7.42
CA PRO A 408 13.42 -11.74 8.39
C PRO A 408 12.83 -10.40 8.85
N VAL A 409 11.52 -10.39 9.11
CA VAL A 409 10.85 -9.21 9.68
C VAL A 409 11.32 -9.04 11.13
N ILE A 410 12.00 -7.94 11.39
CA ILE A 410 12.46 -7.54 12.72
C ILE A 410 11.30 -6.86 13.45
N SER A 411 10.95 -7.36 14.61
CA SER A 411 9.86 -6.84 15.45
C SER A 411 10.38 -6.12 16.69
N THR A 412 9.49 -5.45 17.41
CA THR A 412 9.80 -4.85 18.71
C THR A 412 10.02 -5.88 19.83
N ALA A 413 9.81 -7.18 19.57
CA ALA A 413 10.25 -8.25 20.47
C ALA A 413 11.74 -8.60 20.28
N ASP A 414 12.36 -8.16 19.18
CA ASP A 414 13.74 -8.50 18.81
C ASP A 414 14.72 -7.37 19.12
N VAL A 415 14.18 -6.17 19.37
CA VAL A 415 14.91 -4.92 19.57
C VAL A 415 14.36 -4.26 20.81
N ALA A 416 15.18 -4.07 21.84
CA ALA A 416 14.79 -3.31 23.03
C ALA A 416 14.32 -1.88 22.68
N CYS A 417 13.48 -1.27 23.53
CA CYS A 417 12.96 0.08 23.28
C CYS A 417 14.10 1.07 22.99
N GLN A 418 14.13 1.61 21.77
CA GLN A 418 15.22 2.48 21.32
C GLN A 418 15.16 3.89 21.91
N GLU A 419 14.03 4.32 22.46
CA GLU A 419 13.90 5.63 23.12
C GLU A 419 14.82 5.69 24.34
N ARG A 420 15.72 6.69 24.39
CA ARG A 420 16.71 6.80 25.47
C ARG A 420 16.11 6.71 26.87
N SER A 421 14.95 7.34 27.10
CA SER A 421 14.27 7.33 28.40
C SER A 421 13.81 5.94 28.84
N CYS A 422 13.53 5.01 27.91
CA CYS A 422 13.22 3.62 28.24
C CYS A 422 14.40 2.92 28.93
N ASN A 423 15.63 3.29 28.57
CA ASN A 423 16.84 2.58 28.97
C ASN A 423 17.49 3.19 30.23
N LEU A 424 17.19 4.46 30.56
CA LEU A 424 17.80 5.16 31.69
C LEU A 424 17.75 4.38 33.03
N PRO A 425 16.61 3.83 33.47
CA PRO A 425 16.57 3.12 34.75
C PRO A 425 17.51 1.90 34.77
N THR A 426 17.53 1.14 33.67
CA THR A 426 18.40 -0.03 33.49
C THR A 426 19.88 0.38 33.48
N LEU A 427 20.22 1.46 32.79
CA LEU A 427 21.60 1.97 32.73
C LEU A 427 22.10 2.40 34.11
N HIS A 428 21.31 3.18 34.85
CA HIS A 428 21.66 3.58 36.21
C HIS A 428 21.80 2.38 37.16
N LEU A 429 20.92 1.38 37.03
CA LEU A 429 20.99 0.16 37.83
C LEU A 429 22.25 -0.65 37.51
N LEU A 430 22.53 -0.90 36.22
CA LEU A 430 23.71 -1.63 35.78
C LEU A 430 25.00 -0.95 36.21
N LEU A 431 25.07 0.38 36.06
CA LEU A 431 26.22 1.16 36.51
C LEU A 431 26.40 1.05 38.03
N SER A 432 25.31 1.14 38.79
CA SER A 432 25.33 0.97 40.25
C SER A 432 25.81 -0.43 40.67
N VAL A 433 25.32 -1.47 40.02
CA VAL A 433 25.72 -2.87 40.29
C VAL A 433 27.19 -3.09 39.92
N ALA A 434 27.63 -2.59 38.77
CA ALA A 434 29.02 -2.70 38.32
C ALA A 434 29.98 -2.03 39.31
N PHE A 435 29.71 -0.80 39.72
CA PHE A 435 30.55 -0.07 40.68
C PHE A 435 30.58 -0.71 42.07
N ARG A 436 29.44 -1.19 42.57
CA ARG A 436 29.44 -1.94 43.84
C ARG A 436 30.27 -3.22 43.75
N ARG A 437 30.22 -3.93 42.62
CA ARG A 437 31.02 -5.15 42.43
C ARG A 437 32.51 -4.88 42.29
N THR A 438 32.91 -3.78 41.67
CA THR A 438 34.32 -3.48 41.42
C THR A 438 35.01 -2.75 42.56
N ILE A 439 34.33 -1.79 43.20
CA ILE A 439 34.93 -0.86 44.19
C ILE A 439 34.28 -1.00 45.58
N GLY A 440 33.17 -1.74 45.72
CA GLY A 440 32.47 -1.91 46.99
C GLY A 440 31.69 -0.68 47.46
N GLN A 441 31.63 0.38 46.63
CA GLN A 441 30.97 1.64 46.94
C GLN A 441 29.87 1.97 45.93
N HIS A 442 28.96 2.85 46.32
CA HIS A 442 27.98 3.43 45.41
C HIS A 442 28.60 4.58 44.62
N LEU A 443 28.26 4.66 43.33
CA LEU A 443 28.60 5.81 42.52
C LEU A 443 27.69 7.00 42.93
N PRO A 444 28.24 8.19 43.23
CA PRO A 444 27.45 9.40 43.44
C PRO A 444 26.50 9.66 42.27
N GLN A 445 25.28 10.13 42.56
CA GLN A 445 24.22 10.26 41.55
C GLN A 445 24.61 11.24 40.44
N GLU A 446 25.33 12.31 40.77
CA GLU A 446 25.80 13.32 39.81
C GLU A 446 26.76 12.70 38.79
N LEU A 447 27.67 11.84 39.24
CA LEU A 447 28.59 11.11 38.37
C LEU A 447 27.86 10.03 37.57
N SER A 448 26.88 9.36 38.18
CA SER A 448 26.01 8.39 37.49
C SER A 448 25.27 9.05 36.32
N ASN A 449 24.65 10.20 36.56
CA ASN A 449 23.96 11.00 35.54
C ASN A 449 24.95 11.43 34.44
N LEU A 450 26.12 11.95 34.81
CA LEU A 450 27.11 12.40 33.85
C LEU A 450 27.65 11.26 32.97
N ILE A 451 27.84 10.08 33.52
CA ILE A 451 28.26 8.89 32.75
C ILE A 451 27.12 8.47 31.80
N VAL A 452 25.89 8.32 32.31
CA VAL A 452 24.74 7.89 31.50
C VAL A 452 24.42 8.89 30.39
N ASP A 453 24.58 10.19 30.62
CA ASP A 453 24.41 11.24 29.60
C ASP A 453 25.45 11.15 28.48
N ARG A 454 26.63 10.60 28.77
CA ARG A 454 27.72 10.40 27.80
C ARG A 454 27.70 9.03 27.11
N MET A 455 26.82 8.11 27.52
CA MET A 455 26.71 6.80 26.88
C MET A 455 26.00 6.91 25.53
N ASP A 456 26.55 6.22 24.53
CA ASP A 456 25.97 6.10 23.18
C ASP A 456 24.97 4.92 23.12
N LEU A 457 23.99 4.90 24.04
CA LEU A 457 22.97 3.86 24.13
C LEU A 457 21.55 4.43 23.99
N GLY A 458 20.77 3.84 23.09
CA GLY A 458 19.47 4.37 22.66
C GLY A 458 19.61 5.60 21.76
N MET A 459 18.49 6.06 21.22
CA MET A 459 18.44 7.23 20.35
C MET A 459 17.93 8.45 21.15
N SER A 460 18.68 9.55 21.09
CA SER A 460 18.17 10.84 21.56
C SER A 460 17.06 11.34 20.63
N ARG A 461 16.34 12.36 21.08
CA ARG A 461 15.28 12.96 20.26
C ARG A 461 15.84 13.56 18.94
N GLU A 462 17.03 14.13 19.00
CA GLU A 462 17.70 14.70 17.82
C GLU A 462 18.13 13.61 16.84
N ASP A 463 18.70 12.50 17.33
CA ASP A 463 19.11 11.35 16.50
C ASP A 463 17.91 10.75 15.75
N VAL A 464 16.80 10.59 16.47
CA VAL A 464 15.52 10.11 15.94
C VAL A 464 15.02 11.00 14.81
N GLU A 465 14.98 12.31 15.02
CA GLU A 465 14.50 13.25 13.99
C GLU A 465 15.44 13.31 12.78
N LYS A 466 16.73 13.10 12.99
CA LYS A 466 17.72 12.96 11.91
C LYS A 466 17.50 11.67 11.11
N HIS A 467 17.37 10.53 11.78
CA HIS A 467 17.10 9.24 11.13
C HIS A 467 15.76 9.25 10.41
N ARG A 468 14.72 9.85 10.98
CA ARG A 468 13.42 9.94 10.33
C ARG A 468 13.47 10.79 9.06
N ARG A 469 14.16 11.94 9.08
CA ARG A 469 14.37 12.75 7.87
C ARG A 469 15.13 11.97 6.80
N ALA A 470 16.19 11.26 7.19
CA ALA A 470 16.95 10.42 6.28
C ALA A 470 16.11 9.26 5.72
N LEU A 471 15.24 8.64 6.53
CA LEU A 471 14.30 7.61 6.08
C LEU A 471 13.30 8.14 5.06
N MET A 472 12.74 9.33 5.29
CA MET A 472 11.82 9.95 4.33
C MET A 472 12.54 10.27 3.01
N GLU A 473 13.79 10.73 3.05
CA GLU A 473 14.60 10.93 1.84
C GLU A 473 14.98 9.62 1.14
N ASP A 474 15.33 8.58 1.89
CA ASP A 474 15.66 7.23 1.40
C ASP A 474 14.47 6.58 0.68
N ARG A 475 13.24 6.86 1.15
CA ARG A 475 12.00 6.33 0.58
C ARG A 475 11.30 7.27 -0.41
N LYS A 476 11.86 8.45 -0.68
CA LYS A 476 11.37 9.30 -1.78
C LYS A 476 11.72 8.63 -3.11
N PHE A 477 10.73 7.96 -3.68
CA PHE A 477 10.82 7.40 -5.03
C PHE A 477 11.19 8.52 -6.02
N GLY A 478 12.35 8.39 -6.67
CA GLY A 478 12.87 9.36 -7.65
C GLY A 478 14.39 9.55 -7.68
N LYS A 479 15.13 9.22 -6.61
CA LYS A 479 16.61 9.40 -6.58
C LYS A 479 17.42 8.17 -7.00
N HIS A 480 16.88 6.95 -6.89
CA HIS A 480 17.66 5.72 -7.12
C HIS A 480 17.67 5.20 -8.57
N MET A 481 16.99 5.88 -9.50
CA MET A 481 17.02 5.52 -10.93
C MET A 481 17.96 6.41 -11.76
N GLY A 482 18.71 7.29 -11.10
CA GLY A 482 19.79 8.06 -11.74
C GLY A 482 21.13 7.33 -11.65
N LYS A 483 21.55 6.75 -12.79
CA LYS A 483 22.88 6.18 -13.13
C LYS A 483 23.00 4.66 -13.04
N VAL A 484 22.40 3.98 -14.01
CA VAL A 484 23.17 2.97 -14.74
C VAL A 484 23.45 3.61 -16.11
N ARG A 485 24.73 3.92 -16.34
CA ARG A 485 25.21 4.49 -17.60
C ARG A 485 25.54 3.38 -18.57
#